data_AF-A0A7J6J588-F1
#
_entry.id   AF-A0A7J6J588-F1
#
_cell.length_a   1.000
_cell.length_b   1.000
_cell.length_c   1.000
_cell.angle_alpha   90.00
_cell.angle_beta   90.00
_cell.angle_gamma   90.00
#
_symmetry.space_group_name_H-M   'P 1'
#
loop_
_entity.id
_entity.type
_entity.pdbx_description
1 polymer ?
#
loop_
_entity_poly.entity_id
_entity_poly.type
_entity_poly.pdbx_seq_one_letter_code
_entity_poly.pdbx_strand_id
1 'polypeptide(L)'
;MRFLTLALAFLGFLGMASAAIDLDGVPSCAVSCMIKALTQSTCPATDAACLCVDPKFNAAVGPCIQQTCSIKEILISTNATWSQCHFPLTDERPTIYWISGAVTVVTVAFMVMRLASKAMKLSVWGADDTVIMIAFGMVIAYYIELFFFVRAGLGRDIWTLHDYDITYFLKLLYVFEFFYYIGLASIKASILFLFLKIFPDNRFRKILWLMQGLNLLVGLSFIILCFCECQPINFFWNGWDGEHEGKCLDLNRVGLSHVALNITLDVVMLILPITQLYKLQMDRKKKLGVMAMFLVGIFLTIVSILRIKTLTAFATSLNTTADSVAVVLWAYVELGVGVVVACLPNVRQLLKTLPSKPHGVSISSVPRQTEQVVRRHDDDDGDRHDNSSFGSKSLASGLAVRVWWRSRTHLPM
;
A
#
# COMPACT_ATOMS: atom_id res chain seq x y z
N MET A 1 -27.76 -41.39 8.10
CA MET A 1 -27.66 -39.91 8.26
C MET A 1 -26.99 -39.19 7.08
N ARG A 2 -25.96 -39.77 6.41
CA ARG A 2 -25.31 -39.13 5.24
C ARG A 2 -26.12 -39.14 3.92
N PHE A 3 -27.08 -40.06 3.78
CA PHE A 3 -27.99 -40.09 2.62
C PHE A 3 -29.10 -39.03 2.72
N LEU A 4 -29.53 -38.66 3.93
CA LEU A 4 -30.57 -37.64 4.14
C LEU A 4 -30.05 -36.23 3.81
N THR A 5 -28.77 -35.96 4.09
CA THR A 5 -28.10 -34.68 3.75
C THR A 5 -27.85 -34.53 2.25
N LEU A 6 -27.62 -35.62 1.53
CA LEU A 6 -27.50 -35.59 0.06
C LEU A 6 -28.87 -35.43 -0.61
N ALA A 7 -29.93 -36.04 -0.07
CA ALA A 7 -31.28 -35.83 -0.56
C ALA A 7 -31.78 -34.39 -0.33
N LEU A 8 -31.42 -33.77 0.80
CA LEU A 8 -31.71 -32.34 1.05
C LEU A 8 -30.87 -31.40 0.16
N ALA A 9 -29.64 -31.78 -0.19
CA ALA A 9 -28.84 -31.03 -1.17
C ALA A 9 -29.39 -31.16 -2.60
N PHE A 10 -29.95 -32.32 -2.96
CA PHE A 10 -30.60 -32.55 -4.26
C PHE A 10 -31.98 -31.87 -4.35
N LEU A 11 -32.73 -31.84 -3.24
CA LEU A 11 -34.00 -31.09 -3.15
C LEU A 11 -33.77 -29.57 -3.06
N GLY A 12 -32.61 -29.11 -2.58
CA GLY A 12 -32.21 -27.70 -2.67
C GLY A 12 -31.90 -27.24 -4.09
N PHE A 13 -31.56 -28.15 -5.01
CA PHE A 13 -31.29 -27.84 -6.42
C PHE A 13 -32.56 -27.86 -7.30
N LEU A 14 -33.63 -28.51 -6.86
CA LEU A 14 -34.92 -28.60 -7.57
C LEU A 14 -35.89 -27.46 -7.20
N GLY A 15 -35.45 -26.50 -6.40
CA GLY A 15 -36.27 -25.39 -5.89
C GLY A 15 -35.96 -24.02 -6.48
N MET A 16 -35.17 -23.91 -7.55
CA MET A 16 -35.13 -22.68 -8.34
C MET A 16 -36.36 -22.67 -9.24
N ALA A 17 -37.46 -22.12 -8.74
CA ALA A 17 -38.57 -21.71 -9.59
C ALA A 17 -37.99 -20.82 -10.69
N SER A 18 -38.11 -21.25 -11.94
CA SER A 18 -37.72 -20.50 -13.13
C SER A 18 -38.65 -19.29 -13.27
N ALA A 19 -38.34 -18.23 -12.53
CA ALA A 19 -38.89 -16.92 -12.79
C ALA A 19 -38.19 -16.36 -14.03
N ALA A 20 -38.96 -15.72 -14.92
CA ALA A 20 -38.37 -14.87 -15.95
C ALA A 20 -37.63 -13.70 -15.29
N ILE A 21 -36.72 -13.06 -16.02
CA ILE A 21 -36.09 -11.80 -15.58
C ILE A 21 -37.24 -10.83 -15.29
N ASP A 22 -37.32 -10.35 -14.06
CA ASP A 22 -38.33 -9.38 -13.67
C ASP A 22 -37.90 -8.02 -14.21
N LEU A 23 -38.67 -7.45 -15.13
CA LEU A 23 -38.32 -6.19 -15.76
C LEU A 23 -38.85 -4.98 -14.97
N ASP A 24 -39.51 -5.22 -13.83
CA ASP A 24 -39.97 -4.15 -12.96
C ASP A 24 -38.79 -3.34 -12.40
N GLY A 25 -38.82 -2.03 -12.66
CA GLY A 25 -37.76 -1.10 -12.25
C GLY A 25 -36.54 -1.03 -13.18
N VAL A 26 -36.50 -1.84 -14.26
CA VAL A 26 -35.44 -1.76 -15.27
C VAL A 26 -35.77 -0.66 -16.30
N PRO A 27 -34.81 0.24 -16.63
CA PRO A 27 -35.02 1.27 -17.65
C PRO A 27 -35.35 0.70 -19.04
N SER A 28 -36.25 1.36 -19.76
CA SER A 28 -36.73 0.91 -21.08
C SER A 28 -35.61 0.74 -22.12
N CYS A 29 -34.55 1.57 -22.04
CA CYS A 29 -33.37 1.44 -22.88
C CYS A 29 -32.69 0.06 -22.69
N ALA A 30 -32.53 -0.39 -21.44
CA ALA A 30 -31.88 -1.65 -21.10
C ALA A 30 -32.75 -2.84 -21.47
N VAL A 31 -34.07 -2.74 -21.27
CA VAL A 31 -35.03 -3.76 -21.72
C VAL A 31 -34.93 -3.97 -23.24
N SER A 32 -34.84 -2.89 -24.01
CA SER A 32 -34.70 -2.99 -25.48
C SER A 32 -33.43 -3.72 -25.92
N CYS A 33 -32.32 -3.51 -25.20
CA CYS A 33 -31.06 -4.19 -25.45
C CYS A 33 -31.11 -5.67 -25.07
N MET A 34 -31.71 -6.01 -23.92
CA MET A 34 -31.90 -7.40 -23.50
C MET A 34 -32.75 -8.17 -24.52
N ILE A 35 -33.87 -7.61 -24.98
CA ILE A 35 -34.74 -8.26 -25.97
C ILE A 35 -33.98 -8.52 -27.29
N LYS A 36 -33.18 -7.55 -27.75
CA LYS A 36 -32.33 -7.74 -28.96
C LYS A 36 -31.31 -8.86 -28.76
N ALA A 37 -30.69 -8.94 -27.59
CA ALA A 37 -29.68 -9.93 -27.26
C ALA A 37 -30.25 -11.35 -27.12
N LEU A 38 -31.54 -11.53 -26.82
CA LEU A 38 -32.19 -12.85 -26.78
C LEU A 38 -32.03 -13.64 -28.08
N THR A 39 -31.95 -12.96 -29.23
CA THR A 39 -31.75 -13.61 -30.53
C THR A 39 -30.38 -14.28 -30.68
N GLN A 40 -29.41 -13.89 -29.86
CA GLN A 40 -28.04 -14.42 -29.85
C GLN A 40 -27.83 -15.46 -28.75
N SER A 41 -28.76 -15.56 -27.80
CA SER A 41 -28.70 -16.48 -26.68
C SER A 41 -29.10 -17.90 -27.07
N THR A 42 -28.51 -18.89 -26.40
CA THR A 42 -28.96 -20.29 -26.48
C THR A 42 -30.01 -20.63 -25.42
N CYS A 43 -30.30 -19.71 -24.50
CA CYS A 43 -31.23 -19.91 -23.39
C CYS A 43 -32.67 -19.52 -23.77
N PRO A 44 -33.69 -20.21 -23.23
CA PRO A 44 -35.07 -19.76 -23.33
C PRO A 44 -35.24 -18.38 -22.68
N ALA A 45 -36.06 -17.50 -23.27
CA ALA A 45 -36.33 -16.17 -22.73
C ALA A 45 -36.98 -16.19 -21.33
N THR A 46 -37.60 -17.29 -20.94
CA THR A 46 -38.24 -17.49 -19.63
C THR A 46 -37.29 -18.03 -18.57
N ASP A 47 -36.08 -18.44 -18.93
CA ASP A 47 -35.10 -19.04 -18.02
C ASP A 47 -34.04 -18.00 -17.63
N ALA A 48 -34.35 -17.21 -16.60
CA ALA A 48 -33.44 -16.19 -16.09
C ALA A 48 -32.10 -16.78 -15.63
N ALA A 49 -32.12 -17.95 -14.98
CA ALA A 49 -30.90 -18.58 -14.48
C ALA A 49 -29.94 -18.96 -15.62
N CYS A 50 -30.48 -19.47 -16.73
CA CYS A 50 -29.68 -19.74 -17.93
C CYS A 50 -29.15 -18.44 -18.56
N LEU A 51 -29.99 -17.42 -18.71
CA LEU A 51 -29.59 -16.13 -19.31
C LEU A 51 -28.47 -15.43 -18.53
N CYS A 52 -28.52 -15.47 -17.19
CA CYS A 52 -27.50 -14.88 -16.33
C CYS A 52 -26.09 -15.41 -16.59
N VAL A 53 -25.95 -16.68 -16.98
CA VAL A 53 -24.65 -17.34 -17.20
C VAL A 53 -24.28 -17.47 -18.68
N ASP A 54 -25.14 -17.03 -19.61
CA ASP A 54 -24.87 -17.15 -21.05
C ASP A 54 -23.85 -16.09 -21.53
N PRO A 55 -22.65 -16.51 -21.97
CA PRO A 55 -21.62 -15.57 -22.42
C PRO A 55 -22.03 -14.80 -23.68
N LYS A 56 -22.84 -15.39 -24.58
CA LYS A 56 -23.28 -14.69 -25.80
C LYS A 56 -24.27 -13.60 -25.48
N PHE A 57 -25.20 -13.88 -24.57
CA PHE A 57 -26.15 -12.89 -24.08
C PHE A 57 -25.42 -11.74 -23.38
N ASN A 58 -24.55 -12.03 -22.42
CA ASN A 58 -23.81 -11.02 -21.66
C ASN A 58 -22.90 -10.16 -22.57
N ALA A 59 -22.22 -10.77 -23.56
CA ALA A 59 -21.39 -10.05 -24.52
C ALA A 59 -22.18 -9.15 -25.47
N ALA A 60 -23.45 -9.47 -25.76
CA ALA A 60 -24.31 -8.67 -26.61
C ALA A 60 -25.03 -7.53 -25.85
N VAL A 61 -25.44 -7.78 -24.60
CA VAL A 61 -26.18 -6.81 -23.78
C VAL A 61 -25.28 -5.65 -23.36
N GLY A 62 -24.08 -5.92 -22.86
CA GLY A 62 -23.18 -4.90 -22.29
C GLY A 62 -22.90 -3.73 -23.24
N PRO A 63 -22.37 -3.96 -24.46
CA PRO A 63 -22.10 -2.89 -25.42
C PRO A 63 -23.37 -2.15 -25.88
N CYS A 64 -24.50 -2.84 -26.00
CA CYS A 64 -25.77 -2.20 -26.37
C CYS A 64 -26.23 -1.21 -25.31
N ILE A 65 -26.20 -1.63 -24.04
CA ILE A 65 -26.59 -0.80 -22.89
C ILE A 65 -25.67 0.42 -22.78
N GLN A 66 -24.36 0.24 -22.95
CA GLN A 66 -23.39 1.35 -22.92
C GLN A 66 -23.60 2.40 -24.01
N GLN A 67 -24.12 2.00 -25.17
CA GLN A 67 -24.36 2.92 -26.30
C GLN A 67 -25.74 3.59 -26.26
N THR A 68 -26.71 2.97 -25.59
CA THR A 68 -28.12 3.35 -25.69
C THR A 68 -28.65 4.00 -24.42
N CYS A 69 -28.12 3.63 -23.25
CA CYS A 69 -28.60 4.10 -21.95
C CYS A 69 -27.71 5.20 -21.37
N SER A 70 -28.29 6.08 -20.54
CA SER A 70 -27.53 6.98 -19.68
C SER A 70 -26.78 6.21 -18.59
N ILE A 71 -25.69 6.77 -18.03
CA ILE A 71 -24.87 6.09 -17.04
C ILE A 71 -25.68 5.69 -15.79
N LYS A 72 -26.61 6.55 -15.35
CA LYS A 72 -27.53 6.23 -14.25
C LYS A 72 -28.41 5.02 -14.56
N GLU A 73 -28.95 4.93 -15.76
CA GLU A 73 -29.74 3.77 -16.20
C GLU A 73 -28.89 2.50 -16.32
N ILE A 74 -27.63 2.61 -16.71
CA ILE A 74 -26.67 1.50 -16.71
C ILE A 74 -26.48 0.98 -15.28
N LEU A 75 -26.30 1.85 -14.29
CA LEU A 75 -26.15 1.44 -12.90
C LEU A 75 -27.42 0.77 -12.35
N ILE A 76 -28.59 1.35 -12.61
CA ILE A 76 -29.88 0.78 -12.18
C ILE A 76 -30.09 -0.60 -12.80
N SER A 77 -29.89 -0.73 -14.12
CA SER A 77 -30.03 -2.02 -14.82
C SER A 77 -29.01 -3.05 -14.35
N THR A 78 -27.77 -2.63 -14.07
CA THR A 78 -26.73 -3.51 -13.53
C THR A 78 -27.13 -4.01 -12.13
N ASN A 79 -27.59 -3.13 -11.24
CA ASN A 79 -28.01 -3.51 -9.89
C ASN A 79 -29.21 -4.49 -9.91
N ALA A 80 -30.23 -4.18 -10.72
CA ALA A 80 -31.39 -5.03 -10.90
C ALA A 80 -30.97 -6.42 -11.40
N THR A 81 -30.16 -6.48 -12.45
CA THR A 81 -29.67 -7.75 -13.02
C THR A 81 -28.81 -8.52 -12.03
N TRP A 82 -27.91 -7.85 -11.29
CA TRP A 82 -27.07 -8.48 -10.26
C TRP A 82 -27.91 -9.13 -9.16
N SER A 83 -28.96 -8.44 -8.72
CA SER A 83 -29.87 -8.91 -7.68
C SER A 83 -30.69 -10.13 -8.13
N GLN A 84 -31.19 -10.12 -9.37
CA GLN A 84 -32.00 -11.19 -9.94
C GLN A 84 -31.18 -12.43 -10.28
N CYS A 85 -29.96 -12.25 -10.77
CA CYS A 85 -29.01 -13.34 -11.02
C CYS A 85 -28.37 -13.87 -9.73
N HIS A 86 -28.67 -13.27 -8.57
CA HIS A 86 -28.07 -13.61 -7.28
C HIS A 86 -26.53 -13.67 -7.32
N PHE A 87 -25.92 -12.76 -8.07
CA PHE A 87 -24.47 -12.67 -8.11
C PHE A 87 -23.93 -12.17 -6.77
N PRO A 88 -22.79 -12.69 -6.29
CA PRO A 88 -22.21 -12.25 -5.03
C PRO A 88 -21.82 -10.77 -5.15
N LEU A 89 -22.28 -9.98 -4.18
CA LEU A 89 -21.87 -8.59 -4.01
C LEU A 89 -20.47 -8.54 -3.38
N THR A 90 -19.66 -7.59 -3.81
CA THR A 90 -18.33 -7.36 -3.27
C THR A 90 -18.44 -6.58 -1.95
N ASP A 91 -17.79 -7.08 -0.90
CA ASP A 91 -17.65 -6.36 0.38
C ASP A 91 -16.24 -6.54 0.96
N GLU A 92 -15.37 -5.57 0.70
CA GLU A 92 -13.98 -5.58 1.16
C GLU A 92 -13.75 -4.69 2.41
N ARG A 93 -14.81 -4.11 2.99
CA ARG A 93 -14.73 -3.24 4.17
C ARG A 93 -13.94 -3.83 5.35
N PRO A 94 -14.13 -5.10 5.76
CA PRO A 94 -13.36 -5.64 6.88
C PRO A 94 -11.86 -5.70 6.56
N THR A 95 -11.49 -6.10 5.34
CA THR A 95 -10.10 -6.14 4.88
C THR A 95 -9.46 -4.75 4.97
N ILE A 96 -10.20 -3.73 4.53
CA ILE A 96 -9.74 -2.34 4.57
C ILE A 96 -9.45 -1.89 6.02
N TYR A 97 -10.36 -2.14 6.97
CA TYR A 97 -10.17 -1.75 8.37
C TYR A 97 -9.01 -2.49 9.05
N TRP A 98 -8.88 -3.80 8.82
CA TRP A 98 -7.81 -4.59 9.43
C TRP A 98 -6.43 -4.16 8.94
N ILE A 99 -6.25 -3.99 7.63
CA ILE A 99 -4.96 -3.61 7.05
C ILE A 99 -4.60 -2.18 7.43
N SER A 100 -5.52 -1.23 7.26
CA SER A 100 -5.26 0.18 7.58
C SER A 100 -4.98 0.38 9.08
N GLY A 101 -5.73 -0.29 9.96
CA GLY A 101 -5.49 -0.26 11.40
C GLY A 101 -4.11 -0.80 11.77
N ALA A 102 -3.72 -1.95 11.23
CA ALA A 102 -2.41 -2.56 11.50
C ALA A 102 -1.25 -1.64 11.03
N VAL A 103 -1.32 -1.11 9.81
CA VAL A 103 -0.30 -0.19 9.28
C VAL A 103 -0.22 1.08 10.12
N THR A 104 -1.36 1.65 10.54
CA THR A 104 -1.40 2.83 11.40
C THR A 104 -0.68 2.59 12.72
N VAL A 105 -1.03 1.50 13.42
CA VAL A 105 -0.45 1.17 14.72
C VAL A 105 1.06 1.03 14.63
N VAL A 106 1.56 0.31 13.62
CA VAL A 106 3.00 0.16 13.40
C VAL A 106 3.65 1.51 13.10
N THR A 107 3.05 2.32 12.23
CA THR A 107 3.58 3.64 11.84
C THR A 107 3.67 4.58 13.03
N VAL A 108 2.62 4.67 13.84
CA VAL A 108 2.57 5.47 15.06
C VAL A 108 3.62 4.99 16.06
N ALA A 109 3.75 3.68 16.29
CA ALA A 109 4.74 3.14 17.21
C ALA A 109 6.17 3.52 16.82
N PHE A 110 6.53 3.42 15.53
CA PHE A 110 7.84 3.80 15.03
C PHE A 110 8.09 5.32 15.13
N MET A 111 7.06 6.12 14.89
CA MET A 111 7.15 7.57 15.03
C MET A 111 7.37 7.98 16.50
N VAL A 112 6.64 7.35 17.43
CA VAL A 112 6.82 7.57 18.88
C VAL A 112 8.23 7.18 19.31
N MET A 113 8.74 6.03 18.87
CA MET A 113 10.12 5.62 19.17
C MET A 113 11.16 6.61 18.62
N ARG A 114 10.93 7.16 17.42
CA ARG A 114 11.79 8.21 16.86
C ARG A 114 11.77 9.45 17.75
N LEU A 115 10.61 9.95 18.13
CA LEU A 115 10.46 11.13 18.99
C LEU A 115 11.06 10.91 20.38
N ALA A 116 10.88 9.72 20.96
CA ALA A 116 11.50 9.35 22.23
C ALA A 116 13.04 9.40 22.17
N SER A 117 13.64 8.88 21.09
CA SER A 117 15.09 8.95 20.87
C SER A 117 15.61 10.40 20.84
N LYS A 118 14.82 11.33 20.29
CA LYS A 118 15.13 12.78 20.29
C LYS A 118 14.95 13.41 21.67
N ALA A 119 13.85 13.09 22.36
CA ALA A 119 13.58 13.58 23.71
C ALA A 119 14.67 13.13 24.70
N MET A 120 15.19 11.92 24.55
CA MET A 120 16.31 11.37 25.32
C MET A 120 17.68 11.90 24.87
N LYS A 121 17.73 12.88 23.94
CA LYS A 121 18.95 13.51 23.41
C LYS A 121 19.96 12.52 22.79
N LEU A 122 19.49 11.37 22.30
CA LEU A 122 20.35 10.38 21.63
C LEU A 122 20.74 10.80 20.20
N SER A 123 20.01 11.76 19.63
CA SER A 123 20.14 12.22 18.25
C SER A 123 19.70 13.67 18.13
N VAL A 124 20.47 14.48 17.41
CA VAL A 124 20.18 15.90 17.18
C VAL A 124 19.05 16.05 16.16
N TRP A 125 18.15 17.00 16.39
CA TRP A 125 17.10 17.37 15.44
C TRP A 125 17.70 17.85 14.11
N GLY A 126 17.24 17.30 13.00
CA GLY A 126 17.69 17.67 11.65
C GLY A 126 16.52 17.99 10.72
N ALA A 127 16.84 18.42 9.50
CA ALA A 127 15.85 18.63 8.45
C ALA A 127 15.07 17.33 8.14
N ASP A 128 15.71 16.16 8.30
CA ASP A 128 15.08 14.86 8.14
C ASP A 128 13.92 14.63 9.13
N ASP A 129 14.03 15.18 10.35
CA ASP A 129 13.00 15.10 11.39
C ASP A 129 11.79 16.00 11.08
N THR A 130 12.03 17.23 10.63
CA THR A 130 10.94 18.15 10.29
C THR A 130 10.11 17.61 9.12
N VAL A 131 10.78 17.12 8.07
CA VAL A 131 10.09 16.64 6.87
C VAL A 131 9.35 15.33 7.12
N ILE A 132 9.87 14.43 7.96
CA ILE A 132 9.13 13.20 8.30
C ILE A 132 7.91 13.47 9.19
N MET A 133 7.94 14.51 10.03
CA MET A 133 6.74 14.95 10.77
C MET A 133 5.62 15.38 9.83
N ILE A 134 5.96 16.11 8.75
CA ILE A 134 5.00 16.51 7.72
C ILE A 134 4.42 15.26 7.03
N ALA A 135 5.29 14.33 6.60
CA ALA A 135 4.86 13.07 6.01
C ALA A 135 3.92 12.28 6.94
N PHE A 136 4.27 12.16 8.22
CA PHE A 136 3.45 11.46 9.20
C PHE A 136 2.07 12.13 9.36
N GLY A 137 2.01 13.46 9.38
CA GLY A 137 0.74 14.20 9.36
C GLY A 137 -0.13 13.83 8.16
N MET A 138 0.46 13.72 6.97
CA MET A 138 -0.25 13.28 5.77
C MET A 138 -0.74 11.83 5.86
N VAL A 139 0.05 10.91 6.45
CA VAL A 139 -0.38 9.52 6.68
C VAL A 139 -1.58 9.44 7.64
N ILE A 140 -1.60 10.28 8.68
CA ILE A 140 -2.75 10.33 9.61
C ILE A 140 -3.98 10.94 8.94
N ALA A 141 -3.81 12.03 8.17
CA ALA A 141 -4.90 12.63 7.39
C ALA A 141 -5.52 11.62 6.42
N TYR A 142 -4.67 10.89 5.70
CA TYR A 142 -5.07 9.78 4.83
C TYR A 142 -5.86 8.71 5.60
N TYR A 143 -5.38 8.28 6.76
CA TYR A 143 -6.07 7.26 7.55
C TYR A 143 -7.46 7.70 7.97
N ILE A 144 -7.61 8.97 8.38
CA ILE A 144 -8.91 9.56 8.73
C ILE A 144 -9.83 9.58 7.51
N GLU A 145 -9.32 10.02 6.36
CA GLU A 145 -10.05 10.03 5.09
C GLU A 145 -10.55 8.63 4.69
N LEU A 146 -9.74 7.59 4.90
CA LEU A 146 -10.08 6.21 4.56
C LEU A 146 -11.37 5.74 5.27
N PHE A 147 -11.67 6.23 6.48
CA PHE A 147 -12.97 5.96 7.14
C PHE A 147 -14.15 6.58 6.40
N PHE A 148 -13.99 7.79 5.88
CA PHE A 148 -15.01 8.45 5.07
C PHE A 148 -15.16 7.74 3.72
N PHE A 149 -14.06 7.29 3.11
CA PHE A 149 -14.02 6.52 1.89
C PHE A 149 -14.84 5.22 1.98
N VAL A 150 -14.64 4.45 3.06
CA VAL A 150 -15.38 3.21 3.31
C VAL A 150 -16.87 3.47 3.52
N ARG A 151 -17.22 4.58 4.17
CA ARG A 151 -18.63 5.00 4.34
C ARG A 151 -19.26 5.39 3.00
N ALA A 152 -18.53 6.13 2.17
CA ALA A 152 -18.96 6.59 0.85
C ALA A 152 -19.14 5.46 -0.16
N GLY A 153 -18.45 4.32 0.00
CA GLY A 153 -18.66 3.16 -0.87
C GLY A 153 -17.43 2.34 -1.23
N LEU A 154 -16.24 2.66 -0.70
CA LEU A 154 -15.02 1.90 -0.99
C LEU A 154 -15.20 0.40 -0.66
N GLY A 155 -14.92 -0.45 -1.63
CA GLY A 155 -15.04 -1.91 -1.50
C GLY A 155 -16.46 -2.45 -1.58
N ARG A 156 -17.40 -1.65 -2.08
CA ARG A 156 -18.74 -2.05 -2.50
C ARG A 156 -18.91 -1.79 -3.99
N ASP A 157 -19.79 -2.55 -4.63
CA ASP A 157 -20.02 -2.40 -6.06
C ASP A 157 -20.74 -1.07 -6.37
N ILE A 158 -20.30 -0.37 -7.42
CA ILE A 158 -20.73 1.01 -7.71
C ILE A 158 -22.24 1.12 -7.96
N TRP A 159 -22.85 0.09 -8.56
CA TRP A 159 -24.28 0.02 -8.84
C TRP A 159 -25.14 -0.18 -7.57
N THR A 160 -24.54 -0.46 -6.42
CA THR A 160 -25.26 -0.52 -5.13
C THR A 160 -25.32 0.83 -4.41
N LEU A 161 -24.64 1.85 -4.93
CA LEU A 161 -24.52 3.17 -4.33
C LEU A 161 -25.53 4.16 -4.91
N HIS A 162 -25.91 5.16 -4.13
CA HIS A 162 -26.71 6.27 -4.63
C HIS A 162 -25.82 7.29 -5.38
N ASP A 163 -26.41 8.03 -6.32
CA ASP A 163 -25.73 9.08 -7.10
C ASP A 163 -24.94 10.09 -6.25
N TYR A 164 -25.50 10.46 -5.09
CA TYR A 164 -24.84 11.36 -4.13
C TYR A 164 -23.60 10.71 -3.51
N ASP A 165 -23.66 9.43 -3.17
CA ASP A 165 -22.56 8.69 -2.56
C ASP A 165 -21.41 8.52 -3.57
N ILE A 166 -21.72 8.29 -4.85
CA ILE A 166 -20.72 8.24 -5.94
C ILE A 166 -20.01 9.59 -6.08
N THR A 167 -20.76 10.68 -6.12
CA THR A 167 -20.21 12.04 -6.19
C THR A 167 -19.33 12.34 -4.97
N TYR A 168 -19.76 11.95 -3.77
CA TYR A 168 -18.99 12.12 -2.54
C TYR A 168 -17.72 11.24 -2.53
N PHE A 169 -17.81 10.01 -3.01
CA PHE A 169 -16.68 9.11 -3.18
C PHE A 169 -15.61 9.71 -4.11
N LEU A 170 -16.00 10.27 -5.25
CA LEU A 170 -15.06 10.91 -6.17
C LEU A 170 -14.42 12.17 -5.58
N LYS A 171 -15.15 12.96 -4.77
CA LYS A 171 -14.55 14.08 -4.03
C LYS A 171 -13.48 13.62 -3.06
N LEU A 172 -13.72 12.52 -2.36
CA LEU A 172 -12.70 11.94 -1.50
C LEU A 172 -11.53 11.42 -2.35
N LEU A 173 -11.77 10.76 -3.48
CA LEU A 173 -10.70 10.28 -4.36
C LEU A 173 -9.73 11.39 -4.78
N TYR A 174 -10.27 12.57 -5.10
CA TYR A 174 -9.46 13.75 -5.38
C TYR A 174 -8.57 14.17 -4.19
N VAL A 175 -9.12 14.19 -2.97
CA VAL A 175 -8.38 14.56 -1.75
C VAL A 175 -7.32 13.51 -1.40
N PHE A 176 -7.63 12.24 -1.61
CA PHE A 176 -6.72 11.11 -1.45
C PHE A 176 -5.43 11.28 -2.28
N GLU A 177 -5.56 11.67 -3.55
CA GLU A 177 -4.41 11.87 -4.43
C GLU A 177 -3.45 12.93 -3.87
N PHE A 178 -4.01 14.02 -3.37
CA PHE A 178 -3.25 15.12 -2.79
C PHE A 178 -2.42 14.70 -1.57
N PHE A 179 -3.05 14.02 -0.60
CA PHE A 179 -2.32 13.53 0.59
C PHE A 179 -1.27 12.49 0.22
N TYR A 180 -1.56 11.65 -0.77
CA TYR A 180 -0.63 10.66 -1.26
C TYR A 180 0.61 11.28 -1.91
N TYR A 181 0.44 12.24 -2.84
CA TYR A 181 1.58 12.90 -3.51
C TYR A 181 2.47 13.66 -2.52
N ILE A 182 1.88 14.43 -1.60
CA ILE A 182 2.65 15.18 -0.60
C ILE A 182 3.33 14.23 0.40
N GLY A 183 2.60 13.22 0.88
CA GLY A 183 3.12 12.23 1.81
C GLY A 183 4.33 11.50 1.23
N LEU A 184 4.20 10.97 0.01
CA LEU A 184 5.26 10.20 -0.65
C LEU A 184 6.49 11.06 -0.94
N ALA A 185 6.30 12.27 -1.49
CA ALA A 185 7.40 13.20 -1.75
C ALA A 185 8.13 13.59 -0.46
N SER A 186 7.41 13.80 0.64
CA SER A 186 7.96 14.14 1.95
C SER A 186 8.75 12.99 2.56
N ILE A 187 8.27 11.74 2.45
CA ILE A 187 9.00 10.55 2.91
C ILE A 187 10.35 10.44 2.19
N LYS A 188 10.34 10.51 0.85
CA LYS A 188 11.56 10.44 0.03
C LYS A 188 12.53 11.56 0.37
N ALA A 189 12.02 12.78 0.54
CA ALA A 189 12.82 13.92 0.97
C ALA A 189 13.48 13.69 2.34
N SER A 190 12.74 13.16 3.33
CA SER A 190 13.31 12.85 4.65
C SER A 190 14.44 11.82 4.56
N ILE A 191 14.28 10.77 3.75
CA ILE A 191 15.31 9.74 3.55
C ILE A 191 16.56 10.34 2.88
N LEU A 192 16.40 11.21 1.89
CA LEU A 192 17.52 11.90 1.25
C LEU A 192 18.25 12.85 2.21
N PHE A 193 17.53 13.62 3.04
CA PHE A 193 18.15 14.44 4.09
C PHE A 193 18.91 13.61 5.10
N LEU A 194 18.38 12.44 5.44
CA LEU A 194 19.08 11.50 6.30
C LEU A 194 20.37 10.97 5.65
N PHE A 195 20.36 10.68 4.34
CA PHE A 195 21.58 10.30 3.63
C PHE A 195 22.62 11.43 3.61
N LEU A 196 22.20 12.69 3.44
CA LEU A 196 23.08 13.86 3.53
C LEU A 196 23.75 13.97 4.93
N LYS A 197 23.02 13.59 5.98
CA LYS A 197 23.52 13.56 7.36
C LYS A 197 24.48 12.40 7.63
N ILE A 198 24.24 11.23 7.06
CA ILE A 198 25.05 10.01 7.30
C ILE A 198 26.37 10.05 6.52
N PHE A 199 26.35 10.51 5.27
CA PHE A 199 27.50 10.42 4.38
C PHE A 199 28.22 11.78 4.25
N PRO A 200 29.52 11.86 4.63
CA PRO A 200 30.30 13.08 4.55
C PRO A 200 30.90 13.38 3.16
N ASP A 201 30.89 12.42 2.22
CA ASP A 201 31.53 12.60 0.91
C ASP A 201 30.88 13.71 0.07
N ASN A 202 31.70 14.65 -0.39
CA ASN A 202 31.24 15.84 -1.12
C ASN A 202 30.67 15.51 -2.51
N ARG A 203 31.22 14.51 -3.21
CA ARG A 203 30.70 14.09 -4.52
C ARG A 203 29.33 13.44 -4.37
N PHE A 204 29.20 12.54 -3.40
CA PHE A 204 27.93 11.90 -3.06
C PHE A 204 26.86 12.92 -2.60
N ARG A 205 27.24 13.92 -1.80
CA ARG A 205 26.33 15.00 -1.39
C ARG A 205 25.76 15.80 -2.54
N LYS A 206 26.55 16.09 -3.59
CA LYS A 206 26.04 16.76 -4.80
C LYS A 206 24.97 15.91 -5.50
N ILE A 207 25.18 14.60 -5.59
CA ILE A 207 24.20 13.67 -6.18
C ILE A 207 22.93 13.61 -5.33
N LEU A 208 23.05 13.60 -4.00
CA LEU A 208 21.88 13.63 -3.10
C LEU A 208 21.08 14.94 -3.22
N TRP A 209 21.73 16.10 -3.33
CA TRP A 209 21.04 17.36 -3.57
C TRP A 209 20.36 17.41 -4.94
N LEU A 210 20.98 16.83 -5.98
CA LEU A 210 20.33 16.67 -7.28
C LEU A 210 19.07 15.80 -7.17
N MET A 211 19.16 14.67 -6.47
CA MET A 211 18.01 13.78 -6.23
C MET A 211 16.91 14.45 -5.41
N GLN A 212 17.29 15.27 -4.43
CA GLN A 212 16.34 16.06 -3.65
C GLN A 212 15.59 17.05 -4.53
N GLY A 213 16.30 17.73 -5.46
CA GLY A 213 15.70 18.61 -6.45
C GLY A 213 14.76 17.87 -7.41
N LEU A 214 15.17 16.70 -7.91
CA LEU A 214 14.33 15.86 -8.78
C LEU A 214 13.07 15.36 -8.05
N ASN A 215 13.19 14.89 -6.81
CA ASN A 215 12.05 14.46 -6.00
C ASN A 215 11.06 15.60 -5.76
N LEU A 216 11.57 16.80 -5.45
CA LEU A 216 10.73 17.98 -5.26
C LEU A 216 10.04 18.38 -6.57
N LEU A 217 10.77 18.36 -7.69
CA LEU A 217 10.22 18.70 -9.00
C LEU A 217 9.09 17.74 -9.38
N VAL A 218 9.33 16.42 -9.28
CA VAL A 218 8.32 15.40 -9.57
C VAL A 218 7.11 15.59 -8.66
N GLY A 219 7.32 15.67 -7.34
CA GLY A 219 6.22 15.86 -6.38
C GLY A 219 5.39 17.12 -6.68
N LEU A 220 6.04 18.25 -6.92
CA LEU A 220 5.37 19.51 -7.22
C LEU A 220 4.61 19.45 -8.56
N SER A 221 5.19 18.82 -9.58
CA SER A 221 4.52 18.64 -10.88
C SER A 221 3.21 17.87 -10.74
N PHE A 222 3.19 16.77 -9.97
CA PHE A 222 1.96 16.00 -9.77
C PHE A 222 0.94 16.68 -8.87
N ILE A 223 1.39 17.45 -7.87
CA ILE A 223 0.48 18.29 -7.07
C ILE A 223 -0.19 19.35 -7.97
N ILE A 224 0.57 20.03 -8.83
CA ILE A 224 0.01 21.00 -9.77
C ILE A 224 -0.93 20.31 -10.78
N LEU A 225 -0.55 19.13 -11.28
CA LEU A 225 -1.40 18.35 -12.18
C LEU A 225 -2.72 17.98 -11.53
N CYS A 226 -2.74 17.57 -10.25
CA CYS A 226 -3.96 17.28 -9.52
C CYS A 226 -4.95 18.47 -9.56
N PHE A 227 -4.48 19.70 -9.35
CA PHE A 227 -5.35 20.89 -9.47
C PHE A 227 -5.81 21.21 -10.89
N CYS A 228 -5.05 20.77 -11.90
CA CYS A 228 -5.28 21.09 -13.31
C CYS A 228 -5.82 19.91 -14.13
N GLU A 229 -6.12 18.77 -13.50
CA GLU A 229 -6.43 17.52 -14.21
C GLU A 229 -7.79 17.57 -14.90
N CYS A 230 -8.73 18.37 -14.39
CA CYS A 230 -10.04 18.59 -14.98
C CYS A 230 -10.34 20.07 -15.12
N GLN A 231 -11.00 20.43 -16.22
CA GLN A 231 -11.47 21.78 -16.51
C GLN A 231 -12.97 21.72 -16.87
N PRO A 232 -13.86 22.30 -16.06
CA PRO A 232 -13.64 22.84 -14.70
C PRO A 232 -13.34 21.74 -13.65
N ILE A 233 -12.74 22.09 -12.51
CA ILE A 233 -12.33 21.11 -11.47
C ILE A 233 -13.50 20.29 -10.91
N ASN A 234 -14.69 20.88 -10.82
CA ASN A 234 -15.90 20.19 -10.38
C ASN A 234 -16.35 19.07 -11.32
N PHE A 235 -15.86 19.06 -12.56
CA PHE A 235 -16.10 17.98 -13.50
C PHE A 235 -15.46 16.65 -13.04
N PHE A 236 -14.41 16.68 -12.21
CA PHE A 236 -13.80 15.45 -11.67
C PHE A 236 -14.82 14.57 -10.92
N TRP A 237 -15.65 15.18 -10.06
CA TRP A 237 -16.60 14.43 -9.23
C TRP A 237 -18.04 14.51 -9.72
N ASN A 238 -18.38 15.42 -10.64
CA ASN A 238 -19.71 15.49 -11.24
C ASN A 238 -19.77 14.83 -12.62
N GLY A 239 -18.65 14.67 -13.34
CA GLY A 239 -18.64 14.20 -14.72
C GLY A 239 -18.95 12.72 -14.92
N TRP A 240 -19.09 11.94 -13.83
CA TRP A 240 -19.38 10.51 -13.90
C TRP A 240 -20.78 10.20 -14.44
N ASP A 241 -21.73 11.15 -14.34
CA ASP A 241 -23.12 10.95 -14.79
C ASP A 241 -23.30 11.19 -16.30
N GLY A 242 -22.32 11.82 -16.96
CA GLY A 242 -22.38 12.19 -18.36
C GLY A 242 -23.31 13.38 -18.66
N GLU A 243 -23.87 14.03 -17.64
CA GLU A 243 -24.77 15.18 -17.77
C GLU A 243 -24.02 16.52 -17.70
N HIS A 244 -22.80 16.50 -17.19
CA HIS A 244 -21.95 17.68 -17.03
C HIS A 244 -21.00 17.86 -18.22
N GLU A 245 -20.76 19.11 -18.60
CA GLU A 245 -19.75 19.44 -19.62
C GLU A 245 -18.40 19.74 -18.96
N GLY A 246 -17.35 19.11 -19.49
CA GLY A 246 -15.99 19.33 -19.04
C GLY A 246 -15.01 18.41 -19.74
N LYS A 247 -13.72 18.64 -19.52
CA LYS A 247 -12.66 17.76 -20.02
C LYS A 247 -11.67 17.49 -18.91
N CYS A 248 -11.35 16.22 -18.72
CA CYS A 248 -10.26 15.78 -17.86
C CYS A 248 -9.11 15.23 -18.71
N LEU A 249 -7.91 15.28 -18.16
CA LEU A 249 -6.79 14.47 -18.61
C LEU A 249 -7.13 13.00 -18.42
N ASP A 250 -6.46 12.14 -19.20
CA ASP A 250 -6.57 10.69 -19.01
C ASP A 250 -5.92 10.32 -17.67
N LEU A 251 -6.74 10.19 -16.63
CA LEU A 251 -6.32 9.91 -15.25
C LEU A 251 -5.48 8.63 -15.16
N ASN A 252 -5.77 7.64 -16.01
CA ASN A 252 -4.98 6.42 -16.07
C ASN A 252 -3.55 6.69 -16.61
N ARG A 253 -3.41 7.51 -17.66
CA ARG A 253 -2.07 7.91 -18.16
C ARG A 253 -1.31 8.75 -17.15
N VAL A 254 -1.99 9.67 -16.45
CA VAL A 254 -1.39 10.49 -15.39
C VAL A 254 -0.90 9.58 -14.26
N GLY A 255 -1.75 8.68 -13.77
CA GLY A 255 -1.43 7.70 -12.73
C GLY A 255 -0.26 6.78 -13.12
N LEU A 256 -0.27 6.26 -14.36
CA LEU A 256 0.81 5.40 -14.86
C LEU A 256 2.15 6.15 -14.95
N SER A 257 2.12 7.42 -15.39
CA SER A 257 3.30 8.29 -15.44
C SER A 257 3.84 8.55 -14.03
N HIS A 258 2.96 8.82 -13.06
CA HIS A 258 3.32 8.99 -11.66
C HIS A 258 3.97 7.74 -11.08
N VAL A 259 3.41 6.55 -11.37
CA VAL A 259 3.96 5.28 -10.90
C VAL A 259 5.35 5.04 -11.49
N ALA A 260 5.52 5.21 -12.80
CA ALA A 260 6.80 4.99 -13.48
C ALA A 260 7.92 5.90 -12.96
N LEU A 261 7.63 7.21 -12.79
CA LEU A 261 8.61 8.17 -12.25
C LEU A 261 8.97 7.85 -10.80
N ASN A 262 7.98 7.48 -9.97
CA ASN A 262 8.26 7.12 -8.59
C ASN A 262 9.11 5.86 -8.44
N ILE A 263 8.82 4.81 -9.21
CA ILE A 263 9.64 3.59 -9.23
C ILE A 263 11.07 3.93 -9.63
N THR A 264 11.23 4.79 -10.64
CA THR A 264 12.56 5.23 -11.08
C THR A 264 13.32 5.91 -9.94
N LEU A 265 12.68 6.83 -9.21
CA LEU A 265 13.27 7.47 -8.04
C LEU A 265 13.62 6.46 -6.94
N ASP A 266 12.76 5.48 -6.68
CA ASP A 266 12.98 4.45 -5.64
C ASP A 266 14.19 3.57 -5.97
N VAL A 267 14.29 3.12 -7.23
CA VAL A 267 15.42 2.32 -7.72
C VAL A 267 16.72 3.10 -7.58
N VAL A 268 16.73 4.39 -7.95
CA VAL A 268 17.94 5.20 -7.83
C VAL A 268 18.30 5.44 -6.36
N MET A 269 17.32 5.76 -5.51
CA MET A 269 17.54 5.92 -4.07
C MET A 269 18.06 4.65 -3.39
N LEU A 270 17.69 3.48 -3.92
CA LEU A 270 18.19 2.17 -3.49
C LEU A 270 19.64 1.93 -3.92
N ILE A 271 20.03 2.32 -5.14
CA ILE A 271 21.39 2.13 -5.66
C ILE A 271 22.40 3.04 -4.94
N LEU A 272 22.02 4.28 -4.61
CA LEU A 272 22.90 5.28 -4.00
C LEU A 272 23.70 4.77 -2.78
N PRO A 273 23.07 4.26 -1.70
CA PRO A 273 23.80 3.79 -0.53
C PRO A 273 24.67 2.56 -0.81
N ILE A 274 24.30 1.70 -1.76
CA ILE A 274 25.09 0.52 -2.15
C ILE A 274 26.45 0.95 -2.70
N THR A 275 26.48 1.95 -3.58
CA THR A 275 27.73 2.43 -4.19
C THR A 275 28.74 2.92 -3.15
N GLN A 276 28.25 3.50 -2.06
CA GLN A 276 29.08 3.96 -0.94
C GLN A 276 29.52 2.80 -0.03
N LEU A 277 28.65 1.80 0.18
CA LEU A 277 28.97 0.60 0.96
C LEU A 277 30.11 -0.23 0.35
N TYR A 278 30.20 -0.32 -0.98
CA TYR A 278 31.28 -1.03 -1.64
C TYR A 278 32.64 -0.32 -1.54
N LYS A 279 32.63 1.01 -1.44
CA LYS A 279 33.86 1.82 -1.46
C LYS A 279 34.42 2.14 -0.08
N LEU A 280 33.66 1.94 0.99
CA LEU A 280 34.01 2.45 2.31
C LEU A 280 34.01 1.34 3.37
N GLN A 281 35.15 1.13 4.03
CA GLN A 281 35.30 0.24 5.20
C GLN A 281 34.56 0.81 6.41
N MET A 282 33.24 0.85 6.32
CA MET A 282 32.34 1.32 7.38
C MET A 282 32.34 0.33 8.54
N ASP A 283 32.42 0.87 9.76
CA ASP A 283 32.24 0.11 10.98
C ASP A 283 30.95 -0.73 10.90
N ARG A 284 30.99 -1.99 11.36
CA ARG A 284 29.90 -2.98 11.22
C ARG A 284 28.55 -2.43 11.71
N LYS A 285 28.63 -1.50 12.67
CA LYS A 285 27.50 -0.74 13.18
C LYS A 285 26.85 0.12 12.09
N LYS A 286 27.58 0.95 11.33
CA LYS A 286 26.97 1.77 10.27
C LYS A 286 26.42 0.90 9.13
N LYS A 287 27.15 -0.16 8.77
CA LYS A 287 26.79 -1.12 7.71
C LYS A 287 25.39 -1.74 7.89
N LEU A 288 25.02 -2.14 9.11
CA LEU A 288 23.72 -2.77 9.37
C LEU A 288 22.53 -1.82 9.19
N GLY A 289 22.69 -0.53 9.50
CA GLY A 289 21.62 0.46 9.32
C GLY A 289 21.33 0.72 7.84
N VAL A 290 22.39 0.80 7.04
CA VAL A 290 22.29 0.94 5.59
C VAL A 290 21.70 -0.32 4.96
N MET A 291 22.04 -1.51 5.46
CA MET A 291 21.47 -2.77 4.99
C MET A 291 19.97 -2.91 5.30
N ALA A 292 19.53 -2.45 6.47
CA ALA A 292 18.10 -2.42 6.82
C ALA A 292 17.32 -1.48 5.89
N MET A 293 17.87 -0.29 5.59
CA MET A 293 17.25 0.64 4.63
C MET A 293 17.20 0.07 3.21
N PHE A 294 18.23 -0.66 2.81
CA PHE A 294 18.29 -1.31 1.51
C PHE A 294 17.20 -2.38 1.34
N LEU A 295 17.02 -3.26 2.33
CA LEU A 295 15.98 -4.29 2.30
C LEU A 295 14.58 -3.70 2.16
N VAL A 296 14.32 -2.55 2.80
CA VAL A 296 13.01 -1.92 2.68
C VAL A 296 12.87 -1.10 1.39
N GLY A 297 13.95 -0.55 0.84
CA GLY A 297 13.94 0.00 -0.51
C GLY A 297 13.50 -1.05 -1.54
N ILE A 298 14.00 -2.29 -1.43
CA ILE A 298 13.56 -3.41 -2.28
C ILE A 298 12.06 -3.67 -2.06
N PHE A 299 11.62 -3.75 -0.81
CA PHE A 299 10.20 -3.96 -0.51
C PHE A 299 9.30 -2.86 -1.12
N LEU A 300 9.66 -1.59 -0.97
CA LEU A 300 8.92 -0.47 -1.56
C LEU A 300 8.88 -0.55 -3.09
N THR A 301 9.99 -0.90 -3.75
CA THR A 301 9.98 -1.10 -5.21
C THR A 301 9.04 -2.22 -5.64
N ILE A 302 8.95 -3.32 -4.87
CA ILE A 302 8.02 -4.41 -5.15
C ILE A 302 6.57 -3.93 -5.00
N VAL A 303 6.26 -3.20 -3.92
CA VAL A 303 4.93 -2.61 -3.69
C VAL A 303 4.53 -1.69 -4.85
N SER A 304 5.44 -0.82 -5.29
CA SER A 304 5.20 0.09 -6.41
C SER A 304 4.97 -0.65 -7.74
N ILE A 305 5.64 -1.78 -7.98
CA ILE A 305 5.41 -2.64 -9.15
C ILE A 305 4.02 -3.31 -9.07
N LEU A 306 3.62 -3.79 -7.90
CA LEU A 306 2.27 -4.37 -7.71
C LEU A 306 1.19 -3.33 -8.01
N ARG A 307 1.43 -2.05 -7.69
CA ARG A 307 0.51 -0.94 -7.99
C ARG A 307 0.25 -0.75 -9.48
N ILE A 308 1.21 -1.03 -10.36
CA ILE A 308 0.98 -0.97 -11.82
C ILE A 308 -0.11 -1.96 -12.22
N LYS A 309 -0.05 -3.21 -11.72
CA LYS A 309 -1.04 -4.24 -12.07
C LYS A 309 -2.44 -3.87 -11.61
N THR A 310 -2.57 -3.31 -10.41
CA THR A 310 -3.86 -2.87 -9.87
C THR A 310 -4.41 -1.67 -10.66
N LEU A 311 -3.55 -0.74 -11.06
CA LEU A 311 -3.94 0.43 -11.85
C LEU A 311 -4.38 0.04 -13.27
N THR A 312 -3.70 -0.92 -13.90
CA THR A 312 -4.12 -1.44 -15.21
C THR A 312 -5.44 -2.20 -15.17
N ALA A 313 -5.73 -2.91 -14.07
CA ALA A 313 -7.01 -3.57 -13.88
C ALA A 313 -8.15 -2.56 -13.65
N PHE A 314 -7.89 -1.55 -12.82
CA PHE A 314 -8.80 -0.43 -12.56
C PHE A 314 -9.19 0.32 -13.84
N ALA A 315 -8.23 0.57 -14.74
CA ALA A 315 -8.45 1.29 -15.99
C ALA A 315 -9.47 0.64 -16.95
N THR A 316 -9.72 -0.66 -16.79
CA THR A 316 -10.65 -1.43 -17.64
C THR A 316 -11.95 -1.81 -16.94
N SER A 317 -12.08 -1.46 -15.65
CA SER A 317 -13.21 -1.89 -14.83
C SER A 317 -14.42 -0.98 -14.93
N LEU A 318 -15.61 -1.59 -15.00
CA LEU A 318 -16.90 -0.89 -14.83
C LEU A 318 -17.25 -0.67 -13.36
N ASN A 319 -16.55 -1.36 -12.44
CA ASN A 319 -16.81 -1.33 -11.01
C ASN A 319 -15.72 -0.56 -10.24
N THR A 320 -15.66 0.74 -10.52
CA THR A 320 -14.60 1.64 -10.03
C THR A 320 -14.45 1.63 -8.50
N THR A 321 -15.55 1.54 -7.74
CA THR A 321 -15.53 1.60 -6.26
C THR A 321 -15.04 0.32 -5.59
N ALA A 322 -15.26 -0.84 -6.20
CA ALA A 322 -14.73 -2.11 -5.72
C ALA A 322 -13.27 -2.31 -6.12
N ASP A 323 -12.92 -1.99 -7.37
CA ASP A 323 -11.58 -2.25 -7.90
C ASP A 323 -10.52 -1.23 -7.42
N SER A 324 -10.95 -0.06 -6.92
CA SER A 324 -10.07 0.94 -6.32
C SER A 324 -9.53 0.55 -4.94
N VAL A 325 -10.10 -0.47 -4.27
CA VAL A 325 -9.67 -0.90 -2.92
C VAL A 325 -8.18 -1.22 -2.88
N ALA A 326 -7.70 -2.00 -3.85
CA ALA A 326 -6.31 -2.38 -3.91
C ALA A 326 -5.41 -1.15 -4.11
N VAL A 327 -5.81 -0.21 -4.98
CA VAL A 327 -5.05 1.01 -5.26
C VAL A 327 -4.90 1.87 -4.01
N VAL A 328 -6.01 2.11 -3.29
CA VAL A 328 -6.04 2.89 -2.05
C VAL A 328 -5.23 2.20 -0.95
N LEU A 329 -5.44 0.89 -0.73
CA LEU A 329 -4.73 0.16 0.32
C LEU A 329 -3.22 0.08 0.07
N TRP A 330 -2.78 -0.17 -1.16
CA TRP A 330 -1.35 -0.22 -1.47
C TRP A 330 -0.68 1.14 -1.32
N ALA A 331 -1.34 2.22 -1.72
CA ALA A 331 -0.85 3.59 -1.49
C ALA A 331 -0.70 3.87 0.02
N TYR A 332 -1.67 3.46 0.83
CA TYR A 332 -1.59 3.63 2.29
C TYR A 332 -0.44 2.83 2.92
N VAL A 333 -0.30 1.56 2.53
CA VAL A 333 0.80 0.69 2.97
C VAL A 333 2.15 1.28 2.59
N GLU A 334 2.29 1.81 1.37
CA GLU A 334 3.51 2.45 0.88
C GLU A 334 3.91 3.65 1.74
N LEU A 335 2.95 4.53 2.07
CA LEU A 335 3.18 5.67 2.96
C LEU A 335 3.60 5.22 4.37
N GLY A 336 2.86 4.29 4.97
CA GLY A 336 3.14 3.79 6.32
C GLY A 336 4.52 3.14 6.42
N VAL A 337 4.85 2.25 5.48
CA VAL A 337 6.16 1.59 5.41
C VAL A 337 7.27 2.62 5.18
N GLY A 338 7.06 3.61 4.31
CA GLY A 338 8.00 4.69 4.09
C GLY A 338 8.34 5.46 5.37
N VAL A 339 7.34 5.77 6.21
CA VAL A 339 7.56 6.41 7.52
C VAL A 339 8.32 5.50 8.49
N VAL A 340 7.94 4.23 8.56
CA VAL A 340 8.64 3.22 9.38
C VAL A 340 10.12 3.16 9.02
N VAL A 341 10.45 3.15 7.73
CA VAL A 341 11.84 3.14 7.23
C VAL A 341 12.61 4.36 7.66
N ALA A 342 12.03 5.54 7.48
CA ALA A 342 12.67 6.78 7.88
C ALA A 342 12.98 6.78 9.38
N CYS A 343 12.16 6.13 10.21
CA CYS A 343 12.32 6.03 11.66
C CYS A 343 13.36 4.99 12.14
N LEU A 344 13.67 3.96 11.35
CA LEU A 344 14.58 2.85 11.72
C LEU A 344 15.92 3.26 12.36
N PRO A 345 16.64 4.29 11.88
CA PRO A 345 17.93 4.69 12.46
C PRO A 345 17.82 5.15 13.91
N ASN A 346 16.76 5.90 14.24
CA ASN A 346 16.55 6.45 15.58
C ASN A 346 16.04 5.36 16.54
N VAL A 347 15.17 4.46 16.06
CA VAL A 347 14.73 3.26 16.81
C VAL A 347 15.94 2.43 17.21
N ARG A 348 16.88 2.22 16.28
CA ARG A 348 18.10 1.48 16.56
C ARG A 348 18.98 2.16 17.64
N GLN A 349 19.06 3.48 17.64
CA GLN A 349 19.79 4.20 18.69
C GLN A 349 19.15 3.98 20.06
N LEU A 350 17.81 4.00 20.12
CA LEU A 350 17.05 3.73 21.35
C LEU A 350 17.26 2.29 21.85
N LEU A 351 17.19 1.29 20.96
CA LEU A 351 17.41 -0.12 21.31
C LEU A 351 18.80 -0.39 21.88
N LYS A 352 19.82 0.40 21.51
CA LYS A 352 21.17 0.28 22.09
C LYS A 352 21.29 0.83 23.50
N THR A 353 20.38 1.73 23.89
CA THR A 353 20.40 2.34 25.23
C THR A 353 19.58 1.56 26.25
N LEU A 354 18.76 0.61 25.80
CA LEU A 354 18.10 -0.34 26.69
C LEU A 354 19.17 -1.27 27.30
N PRO A 355 19.26 -1.37 28.64
CA PRO A 355 20.23 -2.23 29.28
C PRO A 355 19.97 -3.68 28.86
N SER A 356 20.91 -4.28 28.13
CA SER A 356 20.94 -5.71 27.88
C SER A 356 21.20 -6.41 29.21
N LYS A 357 20.16 -6.81 29.93
CA LYS A 357 20.35 -7.62 31.13
C LYS A 357 19.88 -9.06 30.88
N PRO A 358 20.83 -10.01 30.74
CA PRO A 358 20.63 -11.35 31.25
C PRO A 358 20.79 -11.28 32.77
N HIS A 359 19.72 -11.53 33.54
CA HIS A 359 19.88 -11.77 34.98
C HIS A 359 20.13 -13.26 35.21
N GLY A 360 21.38 -13.68 34.99
CA GLY A 360 21.97 -14.78 35.73
C GLY A 360 22.58 -14.19 37.00
N VAL A 361 22.14 -14.68 38.15
CA VAL A 361 22.48 -14.20 39.49
C VAL A 361 23.99 -14.30 39.75
N SER A 362 24.67 -13.17 39.89
CA SER A 362 26.01 -13.14 40.50
C SER A 362 25.83 -13.13 42.02
N ILE A 363 26.08 -14.28 42.64
CA ILE A 363 26.17 -14.42 44.10
C ILE A 363 27.32 -13.55 44.59
N SER A 364 27.00 -12.61 45.46
CA SER A 364 27.95 -11.77 46.20
C SER A 364 28.81 -12.61 47.15
N SER A 365 30.12 -12.65 46.94
CA SER A 365 31.07 -13.07 47.97
C SER A 365 31.67 -11.84 48.68
N VAL A 366 31.23 -11.65 49.93
CA VAL A 366 31.88 -11.11 51.14
C VAL A 366 33.04 -10.10 50.97
N PRO A 367 33.01 -8.93 51.64
CA PRO A 367 34.12 -7.99 51.68
C PRO A 367 35.20 -8.43 52.68
N ARG A 368 36.48 -8.35 52.30
CA ARG A 368 37.62 -8.40 53.23
C ARG A 368 38.41 -7.10 53.10
N GLN A 369 38.40 -6.32 54.18
CA GLN A 369 39.26 -5.16 54.39
C GLN A 369 40.74 -5.58 54.59
N THR A 370 41.62 -4.57 54.71
CA THR A 370 43.09 -4.59 54.94
C THR A 370 43.88 -4.82 53.64
N GLU A 371 44.84 -4.01 53.19
CA GLU A 371 45.74 -3.05 53.85
C GLU A 371 46.41 -2.18 52.77
N GLN A 372 46.61 -0.89 53.02
CA GLN A 372 47.46 -0.02 52.20
C GLN A 372 48.93 -0.21 52.59
N VAL A 373 49.80 -0.61 51.65
CA VAL A 373 51.26 -0.44 51.78
C VAL A 373 51.86 0.10 50.48
N VAL A 374 52.68 1.12 50.67
CA VAL A 374 53.42 1.93 49.69
C VAL A 374 54.71 1.20 49.26
N ARG A 375 55.09 1.24 47.97
CA ARG A 375 56.42 1.65 47.40
C ARG A 375 56.86 0.87 46.13
N ARG A 376 57.26 1.68 45.13
CA ARG A 376 58.41 1.65 44.17
C ARG A 376 58.94 0.35 43.54
N HIS A 377 59.25 0.51 42.23
CA HIS A 377 60.41 0.04 41.44
C HIS A 377 61.14 -1.23 41.90
N ASP A 378 61.26 -2.23 41.00
CA ASP A 378 62.41 -2.37 40.09
C ASP A 378 62.16 -3.46 39.04
N ASP A 379 62.99 -3.42 38.01
CA ASP A 379 63.12 -4.29 36.84
C ASP A 379 63.28 -5.80 37.18
N ASP A 380 62.87 -6.68 36.27
CA ASP A 380 63.81 -7.46 35.42
C ASP A 380 63.15 -8.71 34.79
N ASP A 381 63.57 -8.94 33.54
CA ASP A 381 63.66 -10.13 32.69
C ASP A 381 62.65 -11.29 32.66
N GLY A 382 62.55 -11.88 31.46
CA GLY A 382 62.46 -13.34 31.35
C GLY A 382 61.37 -13.95 30.46
N ASP A 383 61.57 -13.84 29.15
CA ASP A 383 61.50 -14.94 28.16
C ASP A 383 60.19 -15.75 27.88
N ARG A 384 59.91 -15.78 26.56
CA ARG A 384 59.60 -16.94 25.69
C ARG A 384 58.17 -17.47 25.45
N HIS A 385 57.88 -17.38 24.14
CA HIS A 385 57.42 -18.41 23.21
C HIS A 385 55.94 -18.57 22.86
N ASP A 386 55.77 -18.43 21.54
CA ASP A 386 54.92 -19.16 20.59
C ASP A 386 53.41 -18.94 20.60
N ASN A 387 52.82 -18.34 19.56
CA ASN A 387 52.71 -18.66 18.13
C ASN A 387 51.35 -19.31 17.82
N SER A 388 50.62 -18.61 16.95
CA SER A 388 49.92 -19.16 15.78
C SER A 388 48.48 -19.69 15.86
N SER A 389 47.76 -19.27 14.80
CA SER A 389 46.59 -19.86 14.13
C SER A 389 45.22 -19.67 14.81
N PHE A 390 44.28 -18.90 14.24
CA PHE A 390 43.59 -19.02 12.94
C PHE A 390 42.64 -20.22 12.89
N GLY A 391 41.32 -19.96 12.83
CA GLY A 391 40.34 -21.05 12.67
C GLY A 391 38.89 -20.64 12.84
N SER A 392 38.33 -20.03 11.80
CA SER A 392 36.90 -19.88 11.56
C SER A 392 36.18 -21.24 11.44
N LYS A 393 34.92 -21.31 11.91
CA LYS A 393 33.73 -22.05 11.38
C LYS A 393 32.62 -21.91 12.44
N SER A 394 31.51 -21.21 12.21
CA SER A 394 30.36 -21.51 11.33
C SER A 394 29.58 -22.78 11.71
N LEU A 395 28.25 -22.70 11.55
CA LEU A 395 27.15 -23.65 11.84
C LEU A 395 26.60 -23.57 13.28
N ALA A 396 25.29 -23.47 13.53
CA ALA A 396 24.12 -23.76 12.70
C ALA A 396 22.85 -23.06 13.23
N SER A 397 21.85 -23.01 12.34
CA SER A 397 20.38 -23.07 12.57
C SER A 397 19.71 -21.98 13.43
N GLY A 398 18.62 -21.34 13.03
CA GLY A 398 17.57 -21.71 12.07
C GLY A 398 16.22 -21.76 12.80
N LEU A 399 15.22 -20.99 12.32
CA LEU A 399 13.75 -21.17 12.45
C LEU A 399 13.09 -19.83 12.03
N ALA A 400 12.71 -19.66 10.76
CA ALA A 400 11.42 -20.05 10.17
C ALA A 400 10.30 -18.99 10.37
N VAL A 401 10.11 -18.13 9.37
CA VAL A 401 8.82 -17.47 9.09
C VAL A 401 8.40 -17.95 7.71
N ARG A 402 7.42 -18.84 7.70
CA ARG A 402 6.84 -19.47 6.52
C ARG A 402 5.36 -19.12 6.52
N VAL A 403 4.83 -18.85 5.32
CA VAL A 403 3.42 -18.86 4.93
C VAL A 403 2.62 -17.58 5.23
N TRP A 404 2.38 -16.79 4.19
CA TRP A 404 1.03 -16.43 3.69
C TRP A 404 1.17 -15.92 2.25
N TRP A 405 1.07 -16.84 1.29
CA TRP A 405 0.87 -16.55 -0.13
C TRP A 405 -0.11 -17.61 -0.61
N ARG A 406 -1.41 -17.29 -0.61
CA ARG A 406 -2.40 -18.11 -1.31
C ARG A 406 -2.76 -17.40 -2.59
N SER A 407 -2.09 -17.89 -3.64
CA SER A 407 -2.35 -17.65 -5.05
C SER A 407 -3.85 -17.68 -5.35
N ARG A 408 -4.36 -16.64 -6.01
CA ARG A 408 -5.57 -16.72 -6.82
C ARG A 408 -5.14 -16.44 -8.26
N THR A 409 -4.93 -17.51 -9.00
CA THR A 409 -4.60 -17.53 -10.43
C THR A 409 -5.70 -18.30 -11.15
N HIS A 410 -6.21 -17.70 -12.22
CA HIS A 410 -7.06 -18.26 -13.30
C HIS A 410 -8.54 -18.49 -12.93
N LEU A 411 -9.51 -18.11 -13.77
CA LEU A 411 -9.62 -18.35 -15.21
C LEU A 411 -10.25 -17.16 -16.00
N PRO A 412 -10.08 -17.17 -17.34
CA PRO A 412 -10.51 -16.11 -18.26
C PRO A 412 -11.94 -16.34 -18.77
N MET A 413 -12.63 -15.26 -19.09
CA MET A 413 -13.33 -15.00 -20.35
C MET A 413 -13.76 -13.55 -20.38
#